data_AF-A0AAV0IXZ2-F1
#
_entry.id   AF-A0AAV0IXZ2-F1
#
_cell.length_a   1.000
_cell.length_b   1.000
_cell.length_c   1.000
_cell.angle_alpha   90.00
_cell.angle_beta   90.00
_cell.angle_gamma   90.00
#
_symmetry.space_group_name_H-M   'P 1'
#
loop_
_entity.id
_entity.type
_entity.pdbx_description
1 polymer ?
#
loop_
_entity_poly.entity_id
_entity_poly.type
_entity_poly.pdbx_seq_one_letter_code
_entity_poly.pdbx_strand_id
1 'polypeptide(L)'
;MEKHYSGTAIDIDSNDNVITDVVIFSAAVGIVLRSEANTVTGVHCYNKADVYGGVGILVKPEASLTRIGNCYMDFTGVVIEDPSQVRVTDGLFIGGANVVLRSIKGSISGLNIEGNMFRGYEGVGNSIVELDGNFTAVDQVVIERNNVKDMVLKSTAGRVTVAGHGSRWVADFSRVLIFPNRVSHFQYAFHIRGAAEGGGGVGNNVTHWVSGVRRNAVVVESSAKVNAVVSVVVDQYNAVDETSYLLSES
;
A
#
# COMPACT_ATOMS: atom_id res chain seq x y z
N MET A 1 -10.56 -23.62 -10.39
CA MET A 1 -9.15 -23.61 -10.82
C MET A 1 -8.48 -24.90 -10.43
N GLU A 2 -7.51 -25.33 -11.23
CA GLU A 2 -6.79 -26.59 -11.01
C GLU A 2 -5.72 -26.40 -9.93
N LYS A 3 -5.75 -27.24 -8.89
CA LYS A 3 -4.95 -27.08 -7.66
C LYS A 3 -3.62 -27.82 -7.70
N HIS A 4 -3.40 -28.65 -8.72
CA HIS A 4 -2.27 -29.58 -8.79
C HIS A 4 -1.11 -29.14 -9.68
N TYR A 5 -1.17 -27.95 -10.28
CA TYR A 5 -0.02 -27.43 -11.02
C TYR A 5 1.17 -27.18 -10.08
N SER A 6 2.36 -27.55 -10.57
CA SER A 6 3.64 -27.47 -9.84
C SER A 6 4.76 -26.77 -10.63
N GLY A 7 4.61 -26.62 -11.95
CA GLY A 7 5.66 -26.06 -12.81
C GLY A 7 5.71 -24.52 -12.81
N THR A 8 6.80 -24.01 -13.37
CA THR A 8 6.98 -22.59 -13.71
C THR A 8 6.82 -22.43 -15.22
N ALA A 9 6.02 -21.48 -15.71
CA ALA A 9 5.84 -21.30 -17.15
C ALA A 9 7.00 -20.55 -17.81
N ILE A 10 7.46 -19.44 -17.20
CA ILE A 10 8.58 -18.65 -17.69
C ILE A 10 9.52 -18.37 -16.51
N ASP A 11 10.81 -18.70 -16.66
CA ASP A 11 11.85 -18.39 -15.68
C ASP A 11 12.96 -17.59 -16.38
N ILE A 12 13.15 -16.34 -15.94
CA ILE A 12 14.14 -15.40 -16.50
C ILE A 12 15.25 -15.18 -15.48
N ASP A 13 16.45 -15.63 -15.85
CA ASP A 13 17.70 -15.48 -15.08
C ASP A 13 18.74 -14.64 -15.84
N SER A 14 18.28 -13.55 -16.44
CA SER A 14 19.11 -12.56 -17.13
C SER A 14 18.50 -11.16 -17.07
N ASN A 15 19.27 -10.15 -17.47
CA ASN A 15 18.84 -8.75 -17.47
C ASN A 15 18.17 -8.33 -18.78
N ASP A 16 17.46 -7.20 -18.73
CA ASP A 16 16.99 -6.46 -19.91
C ASP A 16 16.02 -7.24 -20.83
N ASN A 17 15.23 -8.17 -20.26
CA ASN A 17 14.24 -8.92 -21.02
C ASN A 17 12.88 -8.21 -21.04
N VAL A 18 12.09 -8.56 -22.05
CA VAL A 18 10.71 -8.10 -22.21
C VAL A 18 9.80 -9.30 -22.39
N ILE A 19 8.75 -9.40 -21.58
CA ILE A 19 7.63 -10.33 -21.75
C ILE A 19 6.41 -9.47 -22.06
N THR A 20 5.86 -9.61 -23.27
CA THR A 20 4.74 -8.79 -23.75
C THR A 20 3.61 -9.63 -24.32
N ASP A 21 2.37 -9.29 -23.97
CA ASP A 21 1.15 -9.79 -24.63
C ASP A 21 1.01 -11.33 -24.64
N VAL A 22 1.34 -11.96 -23.49
CA VAL A 22 1.25 -13.41 -23.30
C VAL A 22 0.11 -13.76 -22.34
N VAL A 23 -0.63 -14.83 -22.66
CA VAL A 23 -1.54 -15.47 -21.70
C VAL A 23 -0.86 -16.68 -21.10
N ILE A 24 -0.75 -16.71 -19.77
CA ILE A 24 -0.18 -17.84 -19.03
C ILE A 24 -1.31 -18.61 -18.33
N PHE A 25 -1.46 -19.86 -18.76
CA PHE A 25 -2.38 -20.81 -18.17
C PHE A 25 -1.60 -22.00 -17.59
N SER A 26 -2.14 -22.62 -16.54
CA SER A 26 -1.67 -23.92 -16.02
C SER A 26 -0.25 -24.04 -15.48
N ALA A 27 0.19 -23.10 -14.64
CA ALA A 27 1.46 -23.19 -13.89
C ALA A 27 1.27 -22.93 -12.39
N ALA A 28 2.15 -23.46 -11.54
CA ALA A 28 2.22 -23.03 -10.14
C ALA A 28 2.72 -21.59 -10.06
N VAL A 29 3.78 -21.28 -10.81
CA VAL A 29 4.29 -19.92 -10.98
C VAL A 29 4.22 -19.53 -12.45
N GLY A 30 3.57 -18.41 -12.77
CA GLY A 30 3.49 -17.93 -14.15
C GLY A 30 4.86 -17.45 -14.65
N ILE A 31 5.38 -16.39 -14.04
CA ILE A 31 6.67 -15.80 -14.38
C ILE A 31 7.55 -15.72 -13.14
N VAL A 32 8.81 -16.10 -13.26
CA VAL A 32 9.87 -15.80 -12.28
C VAL A 32 10.87 -14.84 -12.92
N LEU A 33 11.14 -13.73 -12.23
CA LEU A 33 12.19 -12.76 -12.60
C LEU A 33 13.28 -12.79 -11.52
N ARG A 34 14.52 -13.07 -11.92
CA ARG A 34 15.66 -13.23 -10.98
C ARG A 34 16.73 -12.15 -11.08
N SER A 35 16.67 -11.37 -12.15
CA SER A 35 17.72 -10.47 -12.60
C SER A 35 17.12 -9.12 -12.98
N GLU A 36 17.97 -8.12 -13.20
CA GLU A 36 17.58 -6.71 -13.20
C GLU A 36 16.91 -6.25 -14.50
N ALA A 37 16.26 -5.09 -14.44
CA ALA A 37 15.81 -4.31 -15.59
C ALA A 37 14.80 -5.03 -16.53
N ASN A 38 14.09 -6.03 -16.03
CA ASN A 38 13.09 -6.76 -16.79
C ASN A 38 11.75 -6.00 -16.90
N THR A 39 11.05 -6.17 -18.02
CA THR A 39 9.71 -5.57 -18.25
C THR A 39 8.69 -6.64 -18.56
N VAL A 40 7.56 -6.63 -17.84
CA VAL A 40 6.40 -7.50 -18.07
C VAL A 40 5.21 -6.61 -18.37
N THR A 41 4.61 -6.74 -19.56
CA THR A 41 3.48 -5.90 -19.96
C THR A 41 2.43 -6.64 -20.75
N GLY A 42 1.14 -6.31 -20.57
CA GLY A 42 0.06 -6.96 -21.31
C GLY A 42 -0.10 -8.46 -21.01
N VAL A 43 0.52 -8.96 -19.94
CA VAL A 43 0.46 -10.38 -19.58
C VAL A 43 -0.82 -10.67 -18.82
N HIS A 44 -1.52 -11.73 -19.22
CA HIS A 44 -2.66 -12.27 -18.48
C HIS A 44 -2.23 -13.55 -17.74
N CYS A 45 -2.11 -13.49 -16.42
CA CYS A 45 -1.88 -14.65 -15.58
C CYS A 45 -3.22 -15.19 -15.08
N TYR A 46 -3.56 -16.38 -15.59
CA TYR A 46 -4.68 -17.21 -15.13
C TYR A 46 -4.18 -18.62 -14.78
N ASN A 47 -3.04 -18.67 -14.09
CA ASN A 47 -2.43 -19.91 -13.63
C ASN A 47 -3.01 -20.35 -12.28
N LYS A 48 -2.30 -21.17 -11.51
CA LYS A 48 -2.77 -21.66 -10.21
C LYS A 48 -3.17 -20.48 -9.31
N ALA A 49 -4.34 -20.62 -8.68
CA ALA A 49 -4.87 -19.61 -7.76
C ALA A 49 -3.97 -19.41 -6.53
N ASP A 50 -3.96 -18.19 -6.00
CA ASP A 50 -3.26 -17.78 -4.78
C ASP A 50 -3.67 -18.62 -3.55
N VAL A 51 -4.96 -18.92 -3.40
CA VAL A 51 -5.55 -19.78 -2.37
C VAL A 51 -5.00 -21.21 -2.39
N TYR A 52 -4.43 -21.64 -3.51
CA TYR A 52 -3.74 -22.93 -3.63
C TYR A 52 -2.21 -22.80 -3.64
N GLY A 53 -1.68 -21.62 -3.32
CA GLY A 53 -0.25 -21.31 -3.30
C GLY A 53 0.34 -21.03 -4.69
N GLY A 54 -0.49 -20.67 -5.68
CA GLY A 54 -0.02 -20.23 -6.97
C GLY A 54 0.45 -18.77 -6.95
N VAL A 55 1.35 -18.43 -7.87
CA VAL A 55 1.87 -17.06 -8.05
C VAL A 55 1.82 -16.71 -9.53
N GLY A 56 1.26 -15.55 -9.87
CA GLY A 56 1.21 -15.11 -11.26
C GLY A 56 2.57 -14.62 -11.72
N ILE A 57 3.14 -13.66 -10.98
CA ILE A 57 4.49 -13.12 -11.23
C ILE A 57 5.25 -13.10 -9.91
N LEU A 58 6.43 -13.72 -9.88
CA LEU A 58 7.36 -13.70 -8.76
C LEU A 58 8.59 -12.87 -9.13
N VAL A 59 8.84 -11.80 -8.39
CA VAL A 59 10.03 -10.96 -8.50
C VAL A 59 10.95 -11.28 -7.33
N LYS A 60 12.16 -11.78 -7.63
CA LYS A 60 13.17 -12.12 -6.62
C LYS A 60 13.92 -10.87 -6.13
N PRO A 61 14.61 -10.92 -4.98
CA PRO A 61 15.31 -9.75 -4.41
C PRO A 61 16.31 -9.09 -5.35
N GLU A 62 16.97 -9.88 -6.19
CA GLU A 62 17.97 -9.41 -7.14
C GLU A 62 17.35 -8.83 -8.43
N ALA A 63 16.03 -8.96 -8.64
CA ALA A 63 15.34 -8.47 -9.83
C ALA A 63 14.96 -6.98 -9.73
N SER A 64 15.96 -6.14 -9.43
CA SER A 64 15.80 -4.70 -9.31
C SER A 64 15.38 -4.05 -10.64
N LEU A 65 14.91 -2.80 -10.62
CA LEU A 65 14.52 -2.05 -11.82
C LEU A 65 13.40 -2.72 -12.64
N THR A 66 12.64 -3.64 -12.04
CA THR A 66 11.58 -4.39 -12.72
C THR A 66 10.34 -3.54 -12.95
N ARG A 67 9.77 -3.63 -14.16
CA ARG A 67 8.55 -2.90 -14.56
C ARG A 67 7.45 -3.87 -14.95
N ILE A 68 6.39 -3.93 -14.15
CA ILE A 68 5.18 -4.71 -14.42
C ILE A 68 4.06 -3.71 -14.76
N GLY A 69 3.51 -3.76 -15.97
CA GLY A 69 2.54 -2.78 -16.46
C GLY A 69 1.39 -3.43 -17.21
N ASN A 70 0.16 -2.88 -17.14
CA ASN A 70 -0.96 -3.32 -17.98
C ASN A 70 -1.23 -4.85 -17.94
N CYS A 71 -0.93 -5.52 -16.82
CA CYS A 71 -1.11 -6.96 -16.69
C CYS A 71 -2.50 -7.28 -16.13
N TYR A 72 -3.04 -8.42 -16.51
CA TYR A 72 -4.29 -8.96 -15.97
C TYR A 72 -3.98 -10.17 -15.08
N MET A 73 -4.27 -10.04 -13.79
CA MET A 73 -4.05 -11.03 -12.75
C MET A 73 -5.40 -11.58 -12.30
N ASP A 74 -5.68 -12.87 -12.55
CA ASP A 74 -7.00 -13.46 -12.32
C ASP A 74 -6.93 -14.63 -11.34
N PHE A 75 -7.36 -14.38 -10.09
CA PHE A 75 -7.21 -15.21 -8.87
C PHE A 75 -5.76 -15.57 -8.50
N THR A 76 -4.77 -14.93 -9.12
CA THR A 76 -3.36 -15.13 -8.81
C THR A 76 -2.68 -13.77 -8.75
N GLY A 77 -1.72 -13.62 -7.85
CA GLY A 77 -1.15 -12.31 -7.53
C GLY A 77 0.25 -12.07 -8.10
N VAL A 78 0.79 -10.92 -7.75
CA VAL A 78 2.21 -10.60 -7.89
C VAL A 78 2.86 -10.77 -6.51
N VAL A 79 3.99 -11.46 -6.43
CA VAL A 79 4.80 -11.55 -5.22
C VAL A 79 6.14 -10.88 -5.51
N ILE A 80 6.54 -9.94 -4.65
CA ILE A 80 7.79 -9.19 -4.79
C ILE A 80 8.59 -9.39 -3.50
N GLU A 81 9.75 -10.01 -3.61
CA GLU A 81 10.66 -10.25 -2.49
C GLU A 81 11.66 -9.10 -2.38
N ASP A 82 11.80 -8.50 -1.19
CA ASP A 82 12.66 -7.33 -0.88
C ASP A 82 12.82 -6.32 -2.05
N PRO A 83 11.75 -5.59 -2.41
CA PRO A 83 11.73 -4.79 -3.64
C PRO A 83 12.81 -3.71 -3.67
N SER A 84 13.51 -3.60 -4.80
CA SER A 84 14.42 -2.48 -5.09
C SER A 84 14.10 -1.89 -6.47
N GLN A 85 13.55 -0.68 -6.51
CA GLN A 85 13.19 0.02 -7.74
C GLN A 85 12.22 -0.76 -8.64
N VAL A 86 11.16 -1.34 -8.05
CA VAL A 86 10.17 -2.14 -8.76
C VAL A 86 8.88 -1.32 -8.94
N ARG A 87 8.21 -1.46 -10.08
CA ARG A 87 6.89 -0.85 -10.31
C ARG A 87 5.84 -1.85 -10.79
N VAL A 88 4.62 -1.71 -10.30
CA VAL A 88 3.40 -2.43 -10.71
C VAL A 88 2.32 -1.40 -11.03
N THR A 89 2.01 -1.18 -12.31
CA THR A 89 1.03 -0.15 -12.70
C THR A 89 0.01 -0.58 -13.73
N ASP A 90 -1.14 0.11 -13.69
CA ASP A 90 -2.19 0.02 -14.71
C ASP A 90 -2.72 -1.41 -14.92
N GLY A 91 -2.55 -2.28 -13.93
CA GLY A 91 -2.99 -3.67 -13.96
C GLY A 91 -4.46 -3.85 -13.57
N LEU A 92 -5.03 -4.97 -14.02
CA LEU A 92 -6.35 -5.46 -13.62
C LEU A 92 -6.18 -6.69 -12.74
N PHE A 93 -6.64 -6.62 -11.49
CA PHE A 93 -6.57 -7.71 -10.51
C PHE A 93 -7.99 -8.15 -10.16
N ILE A 94 -8.34 -9.40 -10.47
CA ILE A 94 -9.68 -9.97 -10.26
C ILE A 94 -9.59 -11.23 -9.40
N GLY A 95 -10.69 -11.58 -8.74
CA GLY A 95 -10.82 -12.85 -8.03
C GLY A 95 -10.12 -12.85 -6.66
N GLY A 96 -9.85 -11.66 -6.12
CA GLY A 96 -9.07 -11.51 -4.89
C GLY A 96 -7.56 -11.43 -5.11
N ALA A 97 -7.09 -11.45 -6.37
CA ALA A 97 -5.69 -11.24 -6.71
C ALA A 97 -5.14 -9.94 -6.11
N ASN A 98 -3.92 -10.00 -5.57
CA ASN A 98 -3.28 -8.89 -4.88
C ASN A 98 -1.78 -8.80 -5.21
N VAL A 99 -1.10 -7.83 -4.60
CA VAL A 99 0.36 -7.75 -4.58
C VAL A 99 0.85 -8.09 -3.18
N VAL A 100 1.72 -9.10 -3.05
CA VAL A 100 2.33 -9.49 -1.79
C VAL A 100 3.78 -9.02 -1.76
N LEU A 101 4.12 -8.21 -0.77
CA LEU A 101 5.47 -7.76 -0.49
C LEU A 101 6.08 -8.69 0.56
N ARG A 102 7.02 -9.53 0.14
CA ARG A 102 7.64 -10.53 1.00
C ARG A 102 9.01 -10.06 1.46
N SER A 103 9.22 -10.08 2.77
CA SER A 103 10.51 -9.80 3.39
C SER A 103 11.36 -11.05 3.41
N ILE A 104 12.52 -11.03 2.76
CA ILE A 104 13.56 -12.06 2.90
C ILE A 104 14.70 -11.53 3.76
N LYS A 105 15.17 -10.31 3.49
CA LYS A 105 16.18 -9.53 4.21
C LYS A 105 15.56 -8.36 4.97
N GLY A 106 14.31 -8.01 4.68
CA GLY A 106 13.55 -6.97 5.40
C GLY A 106 13.77 -5.56 4.88
N SER A 107 14.10 -5.43 3.59
CA SER A 107 14.33 -4.14 2.93
C SER A 107 13.40 -3.93 1.74
N ILE A 108 12.88 -2.71 1.62
CA ILE A 108 12.07 -2.26 0.49
C ILE A 108 12.50 -0.83 0.13
N SER A 109 12.84 -0.61 -1.14
CA SER A 109 13.26 0.70 -1.64
C SER A 109 12.73 0.95 -3.05
N GLY A 110 12.21 2.15 -3.33
CA GLY A 110 11.81 2.55 -4.68
C GLY A 110 10.67 1.70 -5.25
N LEU A 111 9.69 1.31 -4.43
CA LEU A 111 8.53 0.52 -4.90
C LEU A 111 7.38 1.44 -5.27
N ASN A 112 6.81 1.23 -6.47
CA ASN A 112 5.59 1.89 -6.92
C ASN A 112 4.48 0.88 -7.24
N ILE A 113 3.35 0.94 -6.55
CA ILE A 113 2.13 0.19 -6.89
C ILE A 113 1.00 1.18 -7.13
N GLU A 114 0.76 1.53 -8.38
CA GLU A 114 -0.04 2.70 -8.72
C GLU A 114 -0.99 2.48 -9.90
N GLY A 115 -2.19 3.08 -9.85
CA GLY A 115 -3.12 3.09 -10.98
C GLY A 115 -3.76 1.74 -11.30
N ASN A 116 -3.68 0.76 -10.40
CA ASN A 116 -4.26 -0.57 -10.64
C ASN A 116 -5.74 -0.62 -10.23
N MET A 117 -6.49 -1.53 -10.86
CA MET A 117 -7.87 -1.85 -10.50
C MET A 117 -7.93 -3.22 -9.82
N PHE A 118 -8.43 -3.26 -8.59
CA PHE A 118 -8.60 -4.48 -7.81
C PHE A 118 -10.08 -4.79 -7.59
N ARG A 119 -10.45 -6.05 -7.83
CA ARG A 119 -11.81 -6.53 -7.61
C ARG A 119 -11.80 -7.92 -6.98
N GLY A 120 -12.33 -7.98 -5.76
CA GLY A 120 -12.61 -9.22 -5.05
C GLY A 120 -13.97 -9.82 -5.42
N TYR A 121 -14.36 -10.83 -4.66
CA TYR A 121 -15.72 -11.34 -4.60
C TYR A 121 -16.29 -11.13 -3.19
N GLU A 122 -17.62 -11.14 -3.07
CA GLU A 122 -18.29 -10.84 -1.81
C GLU A 122 -17.80 -11.74 -0.67
N GLY A 123 -17.46 -11.13 0.48
CA GLY A 123 -16.93 -11.82 1.66
C GLY A 123 -15.42 -12.01 1.68
N VAL A 124 -14.67 -11.64 0.62
CA VAL A 124 -13.20 -11.65 0.63
C VAL A 124 -12.68 -10.39 1.29
N GLY A 125 -11.97 -10.56 2.41
CA GLY A 125 -11.37 -9.46 3.17
C GLY A 125 -9.92 -9.15 2.80
N ASN A 126 -9.39 -9.75 1.73
CA ASN A 126 -7.97 -9.61 1.34
C ASN A 126 -7.65 -8.15 1.02
N SER A 127 -6.41 -7.75 1.32
CA SER A 127 -5.93 -6.41 0.99
C SER A 127 -5.36 -6.38 -0.42
N ILE A 128 -5.45 -5.23 -1.10
CA ILE A 128 -4.85 -5.07 -2.43
C ILE A 128 -3.32 -5.19 -2.41
N VAL A 129 -2.72 -4.87 -1.27
CA VAL A 129 -1.30 -5.09 -0.97
C VAL A 129 -1.19 -5.73 0.41
N GLU A 130 -0.37 -6.76 0.54
CA GLU A 130 -0.13 -7.46 1.81
C GLU A 130 1.37 -7.51 2.11
N LEU A 131 1.71 -7.47 3.41
CA LEU A 131 3.07 -7.68 3.88
C LEU A 131 3.21 -9.14 4.35
N ASP A 132 4.16 -9.86 3.79
CA ASP A 132 4.57 -11.20 4.21
C ASP A 132 5.95 -11.10 4.88
N GLY A 133 5.95 -11.01 6.21
CA GLY A 133 7.15 -10.74 7.01
C GLY A 133 7.30 -9.27 7.43
N ASN A 134 8.45 -8.92 8.00
CA ASN A 134 8.69 -7.61 8.60
C ASN A 134 9.76 -6.81 7.83
N PHE A 135 9.40 -5.60 7.40
CA PHE A 135 10.33 -4.67 6.76
C PHE A 135 10.84 -3.65 7.78
N THR A 136 12.14 -3.66 8.04
CA THR A 136 12.81 -2.71 8.95
C THR A 136 13.42 -1.53 8.20
N ALA A 137 13.76 -1.70 6.93
CA ALA A 137 14.22 -0.64 6.05
C ALA A 137 13.18 -0.43 4.94
N VAL A 138 12.45 0.69 5.00
CA VAL A 138 11.49 1.09 3.96
C VAL A 138 11.91 2.47 3.49
N ASP A 139 12.04 2.66 2.20
CA ASP A 139 12.44 3.92 1.60
C ASP A 139 11.74 4.12 0.24
N GLN A 140 11.33 5.34 -0.08
CA GLN A 140 10.74 5.65 -1.41
C GLN A 140 9.63 4.66 -1.85
N VAL A 141 8.65 4.39 -0.98
CA VAL A 141 7.54 3.45 -1.29
C VAL A 141 6.24 4.21 -1.53
N VAL A 142 5.69 4.06 -2.73
CA VAL A 142 4.45 4.70 -3.18
C VAL A 142 3.42 3.64 -3.53
N ILE A 143 2.34 3.57 -2.75
CA ILE A 143 1.18 2.72 -3.04
C ILE A 143 -0.03 3.64 -3.07
N GLU A 144 -0.40 4.12 -4.24
CA GLU A 144 -1.40 5.19 -4.38
C GLU A 144 -2.23 5.06 -5.66
N ARG A 145 -3.36 5.78 -5.72
CA ARG A 145 -4.20 5.87 -6.92
C ARG A 145 -4.71 4.52 -7.44
N ASN A 146 -4.81 3.52 -6.57
CA ASN A 146 -5.43 2.24 -6.89
C ASN A 146 -6.95 2.30 -6.62
N ASN A 147 -7.74 1.64 -7.45
CA ASN A 147 -9.17 1.51 -7.28
C ASN A 147 -9.50 0.13 -6.73
N VAL A 148 -10.43 0.05 -5.78
CA VAL A 148 -10.78 -1.20 -5.13
C VAL A 148 -12.30 -1.41 -5.09
N LYS A 149 -12.72 -2.65 -5.34
CA LYS A 149 -14.08 -3.13 -5.09
C LYS A 149 -14.00 -4.49 -4.38
N ASP A 150 -14.78 -4.65 -3.30
CA ASP A 150 -14.89 -5.91 -2.55
C ASP A 150 -13.53 -6.47 -2.03
N MET A 151 -12.59 -5.58 -1.71
CA MET A 151 -11.28 -5.85 -1.07
C MET A 151 -10.89 -4.66 -0.18
N VAL A 152 -9.81 -4.79 0.61
CA VAL A 152 -9.31 -3.72 1.49
C VAL A 152 -8.26 -2.86 0.78
N LEU A 153 -8.52 -1.55 0.68
CA LEU A 153 -7.55 -0.58 0.18
C LEU A 153 -6.34 -0.49 1.12
N LYS A 154 -5.14 -0.58 0.55
CA LYS A 154 -3.88 -0.28 1.25
C LYS A 154 -3.11 0.79 0.49
N SER A 155 -2.43 1.66 1.23
CA SER A 155 -1.70 2.79 0.68
C SER A 155 -0.54 3.19 1.59
N THR A 156 0.43 3.93 1.05
CA THR A 156 1.46 4.62 1.84
C THR A 156 1.11 6.08 2.12
N ALA A 157 -0.05 6.55 1.66
CA ALA A 157 -0.59 7.86 2.02
C ALA A 157 -2.08 7.75 2.36
N GLY A 158 -2.58 8.69 3.14
CA GLY A 158 -3.97 8.66 3.56
C GLY A 158 -4.54 10.04 3.82
N ARG A 159 -5.84 10.20 3.59
CA ARG A 159 -6.60 11.37 4.01
C ARG A 159 -7.83 10.94 4.80
N VAL A 160 -7.97 11.45 6.02
CA VAL A 160 -9.11 11.19 6.89
C VAL A 160 -9.69 12.52 7.36
N THR A 161 -11.02 12.60 7.43
CA THR A 161 -11.71 13.76 8.00
C THR A 161 -12.59 13.29 9.14
N VAL A 162 -12.41 13.90 10.31
CA VAL A 162 -13.15 13.58 11.53
C VAL A 162 -13.92 14.83 11.96
N ALA A 163 -15.24 14.72 12.05
CA ALA A 163 -16.10 15.79 12.54
C ALA A 163 -16.68 15.42 13.91
N GLY A 164 -16.85 16.40 14.80
CA GLY A 164 -17.46 16.15 16.10
C GLY A 164 -17.48 17.38 17.01
N HIS A 165 -18.30 17.28 18.06
CA HIS A 165 -18.36 18.25 19.15
C HIS A 165 -17.55 17.74 20.34
N GLY A 166 -16.44 18.41 20.65
CA GLY A 166 -15.56 17.99 21.72
C GLY A 166 -14.25 18.78 21.71
N SER A 167 -13.23 18.23 22.35
CA SER A 167 -11.89 18.81 22.42
C SER A 167 -10.81 17.86 21.89
N ARG A 168 -11.20 16.77 21.22
CA ARG A 168 -10.31 15.70 20.76
C ARG A 168 -10.87 15.00 19.53
N TRP A 169 -10.04 14.86 18.50
CA TRP A 169 -10.34 14.16 17.25
C TRP A 169 -9.20 13.19 16.93
N VAL A 170 -9.55 11.94 16.61
CA VAL A 170 -8.58 10.89 16.29
C VAL A 170 -8.75 10.52 14.82
N ALA A 171 -7.80 10.93 13.98
CA ALA A 171 -7.71 10.49 12.61
C ALA A 171 -6.92 9.17 12.56
N ASP A 172 -7.64 8.04 12.50
CA ASP A 172 -7.06 6.70 12.47
C ASP A 172 -6.92 6.20 11.02
N PHE A 173 -5.68 5.91 10.62
CA PHE A 173 -5.33 5.41 9.30
C PHE A 173 -4.96 3.93 9.28
N SER A 174 -5.11 3.20 10.39
CA SER A 174 -4.69 1.79 10.53
C SER A 174 -5.31 0.85 9.48
N ARG A 175 -6.50 1.19 8.97
CA ARG A 175 -7.15 0.42 7.91
C ARG A 175 -6.53 0.64 6.53
N VAL A 176 -5.95 1.81 6.28
CA VAL A 176 -5.46 2.25 4.98
C VAL A 176 -3.94 2.13 4.87
N LEU A 177 -3.20 2.54 5.88
CA LEU A 177 -1.74 2.50 5.84
C LEU A 177 -1.23 1.06 5.86
N ILE A 178 -0.23 0.78 5.02
CA ILE A 178 0.35 -0.56 4.85
C ILE A 178 1.38 -0.87 5.93
N PHE A 179 2.24 0.09 6.29
CA PHE A 179 3.27 -0.13 7.30
C PHE A 179 2.73 0.21 8.69
N PRO A 180 2.90 -0.65 9.69
CA PRO A 180 2.45 -0.37 11.04
C PRO A 180 3.28 0.74 11.69
N ASN A 181 2.60 1.65 12.39
CA ASN A 181 3.21 2.70 13.22
C ASN A 181 4.29 3.55 12.50
N ARG A 182 4.07 3.89 11.24
CA ARG A 182 5.06 4.57 10.40
C ARG A 182 4.46 5.76 9.66
N VAL A 183 3.93 6.71 10.40
CA VAL A 183 3.57 8.02 9.83
C VAL A 183 4.84 8.85 9.82
N SER A 184 5.38 9.16 8.65
CA SER A 184 6.58 9.98 8.47
C SER A 184 6.22 11.46 8.57
N HIS A 185 5.24 11.88 7.76
CA HIS A 185 4.73 13.24 7.77
C HIS A 185 3.23 13.27 7.95
N PHE A 186 2.75 14.43 8.41
CA PHE A 186 1.33 14.74 8.40
C PHE A 186 1.08 16.23 8.18
N GLN A 187 -0.08 16.54 7.62
CA GLN A 187 -0.65 17.88 7.56
C GLN A 187 -2.07 17.82 8.09
N TYR A 188 -2.53 18.87 8.77
CA TYR A 188 -3.91 18.94 9.20
C TYR A 188 -4.51 20.33 9.02
N ALA A 189 -5.81 20.36 8.78
CA ALA A 189 -6.65 21.54 8.80
C ALA A 189 -7.68 21.41 9.92
N PHE A 190 -7.86 22.47 10.70
CA PHE A 190 -8.81 22.54 11.80
C PHE A 190 -9.87 23.60 11.51
N HIS A 191 -11.11 23.18 11.27
CA HIS A 191 -12.21 24.08 10.94
C HIS A 191 -13.31 24.03 12.01
N ILE A 192 -13.50 25.14 12.72
CA ILE A 192 -14.56 25.29 13.72
C ILE A 192 -15.87 25.68 13.03
N ARG A 193 -16.93 24.93 13.31
CA ARG A 193 -18.30 25.18 12.85
C ARG A 193 -19.06 25.93 13.95
N GLY A 194 -19.23 27.25 13.78
CA GLY A 194 -19.98 28.09 14.71
C GLY A 194 -19.12 28.71 15.82
N ALA A 195 -19.76 29.14 16.91
CA ALA A 195 -19.07 29.72 18.07
C ALA A 195 -18.59 28.62 19.03
N ALA A 196 -17.45 28.83 19.68
CA ALA A 196 -17.01 27.99 20.78
C ALA A 196 -17.96 28.14 22.00
N GLU A 197 -18.21 27.05 22.73
CA GLU A 197 -19.03 27.10 23.96
C GLU A 197 -18.40 28.08 24.98
N GLY A 198 -19.17 29.07 25.44
CA GLY A 198 -18.74 30.06 26.43
C GLY A 198 -18.05 31.32 25.85
N GLY A 199 -17.87 31.43 24.54
CA GLY A 199 -17.27 32.59 23.88
C GLY A 199 -18.32 33.65 23.51
N GLY A 200 -18.62 34.56 24.43
CA GLY A 200 -19.44 35.73 24.14
C GLY A 200 -18.69 36.71 23.25
N GLY A 201 -18.91 36.63 21.94
CA GLY A 201 -18.61 37.68 20.95
C GLY A 201 -17.13 38.06 20.80
N VAL A 202 -16.62 37.92 19.58
CA VAL A 202 -15.28 38.35 19.13
C VAL A 202 -14.14 37.42 19.55
N GLY A 203 -13.83 36.47 18.65
CA GLY A 203 -12.63 35.64 18.69
C GLY A 203 -12.87 34.25 19.27
N ASN A 204 -13.06 33.26 18.40
CA ASN A 204 -12.86 31.86 18.74
C ASN A 204 -11.36 31.64 19.05
N ASN A 205 -10.86 32.12 20.20
CA ASN A 205 -9.50 31.90 20.69
C ASN A 205 -9.36 30.44 21.16
N VAL A 206 -9.42 29.54 20.20
CA VAL A 206 -9.30 28.10 20.39
C VAL A 206 -7.93 27.71 19.87
N THR A 207 -7.02 27.44 20.79
CA THR A 207 -5.71 26.86 20.45
C THR A 207 -5.94 25.39 20.12
N HIS A 208 -5.33 24.92 19.03
CA HIS A 208 -5.34 23.51 18.64
C HIS A 208 -3.92 23.00 18.44
N TRP A 209 -3.68 21.72 18.75
CA TRP A 209 -2.38 21.09 18.62
C TRP A 209 -2.52 19.59 18.32
N VAL A 210 -1.43 18.97 17.88
CA VAL A 210 -1.32 17.52 17.77
C VAL A 210 -0.71 16.98 19.05
N SER A 211 -1.44 16.12 19.77
CA SER A 211 -0.96 15.53 21.03
C SER A 211 -0.37 14.14 20.88
N GLY A 212 -0.44 13.56 19.68
CA GLY A 212 0.29 12.32 19.39
C GLY A 212 0.13 11.84 17.96
N VAL A 213 1.19 11.19 17.48
CA VAL A 213 1.22 10.41 16.25
C VAL A 213 1.72 9.02 16.64
N ARG A 214 0.81 8.04 16.69
CA ARG A 214 1.12 6.67 17.13
C ARG A 214 0.09 5.69 16.58
N ARG A 215 0.52 4.46 16.31
CA ARG A 215 -0.33 3.38 15.79
C ARG A 215 -1.10 3.82 14.55
N ASN A 216 -0.44 4.51 13.62
CA ASN A 216 -1.05 5.07 12.41
C ASN A 216 -2.23 6.02 12.67
N ALA A 217 -2.27 6.66 13.84
CA ALA A 217 -3.29 7.64 14.18
C ALA A 217 -2.66 8.98 14.54
N VAL A 218 -3.28 10.06 14.06
CA VAL A 218 -2.95 11.44 14.45
C VAL A 218 -4.05 11.95 15.37
N VAL A 219 -3.66 12.40 16.55
CA VAL A 219 -4.58 12.94 17.56
C VAL A 219 -4.47 14.45 17.59
N VAL A 220 -5.56 15.12 17.25
CA VAL A 220 -5.70 16.58 17.32
C VAL A 220 -6.57 16.95 18.51
N GLU A 221 -6.14 17.92 19.30
CA GLU A 221 -6.85 18.43 20.47
C GLU A 221 -7.01 19.95 20.42
N SER A 222 -7.95 20.47 21.21
CA SER A 222 -8.21 21.89 21.35
C SER A 222 -8.35 22.32 22.80
N SER A 223 -8.08 23.60 23.09
CA SER A 223 -8.12 24.18 24.43
C SER A 223 -9.53 24.27 25.03
N ALA A 224 -10.57 24.17 24.18
CA ALA A 224 -11.97 24.21 24.56
C ALA A 224 -12.80 23.22 23.74
N LYS A 225 -14.01 22.92 24.22
CA LYS A 225 -14.98 22.15 23.45
C LYS A 225 -15.52 22.99 22.30
N VAL A 226 -15.42 22.44 21.09
CA VAL A 226 -15.91 23.07 19.87
C VAL A 226 -16.54 22.02 18.96
N ASN A 227 -17.47 22.46 18.13
CA ASN A 227 -17.89 21.68 16.97
C ASN A 227 -16.86 21.93 15.86
N ALA A 228 -16.03 20.94 15.54
CA ALA A 228 -14.99 21.11 14.53
C ALA A 228 -14.93 19.93 13.55
N VAL A 229 -14.33 20.23 12.40
CA VAL A 229 -13.92 19.28 11.38
C VAL A 229 -12.40 19.32 11.30
N VAL A 230 -11.78 18.17 11.50
CA VAL A 230 -10.34 18.00 11.40
C VAL A 230 -10.06 17.14 10.18
N SER A 231 -9.41 17.72 9.18
CA SER A 231 -8.93 16.98 8.01
C SER A 231 -7.44 16.73 8.18
N VAL A 232 -7.01 15.48 8.09
CA VAL A 232 -5.61 15.06 8.27
C VAL A 232 -5.18 14.31 7.02
N VAL A 233 -4.00 14.64 6.51
CA VAL A 233 -3.29 13.89 5.47
C VAL A 233 -1.99 13.36 6.09
N VAL A 234 -1.62 12.13 5.76
CA VAL A 234 -0.40 11.46 6.25
C VAL A 234 0.28 10.71 5.11
N ASP A 235 1.58 10.43 5.28
CA ASP A 235 2.36 9.52 4.43
C ASP A 235 3.34 8.66 5.24
N GLN A 236 3.93 7.65 4.59
CA GLN A 236 4.85 6.66 5.19
C GLN A 236 6.21 6.57 4.48
N TYR A 237 6.48 7.45 3.53
CA TYR A 237 7.75 7.51 2.80
C TYR A 237 8.65 8.60 3.38
N ASN A 238 9.95 8.46 3.19
CA ASN A 238 10.92 9.48 3.55
C ASN A 238 10.93 10.56 2.46
N ALA A 239 11.08 11.84 2.84
CA ALA A 239 11.41 12.88 1.88
C ALA A 239 12.89 12.76 1.43
N VAL A 240 13.24 13.45 0.34
CA VAL A 240 14.64 13.56 -0.08
C VAL A 240 15.46 14.12 1.08
N ASP A 241 16.58 13.46 1.41
CA ASP A 241 17.50 13.75 2.52
C ASP A 241 17.01 13.38 3.94
N GLU A 242 15.85 12.74 4.10
CA GLU A 242 15.43 12.19 5.40
C GLU A 242 15.95 10.78 5.63
N THR A 243 16.83 10.61 6.62
CA THR A 243 17.22 9.29 7.11
C THR A 243 16.20 8.76 8.12
N SER A 244 15.55 7.64 7.81
CA SER A 244 14.66 6.95 8.74
C SER A 244 15.43 6.34 9.90
N TYR A 245 15.43 7.01 11.05
CA TYR A 245 15.59 6.33 12.33
C TYR A 245 14.24 5.75 12.71
N LEU A 246 14.10 4.41 12.66
CA LEU A 246 13.04 3.78 13.42
C LEU A 246 13.30 4.15 14.89
N LEU A 247 12.39 4.95 15.47
CA LEU A 247 12.37 5.11 16.91
C LEU A 247 12.11 3.72 17.49
N SER A 248 13.16 3.09 18.00
CA SER A 248 13.01 1.89 18.82
C SER A 248 12.11 2.28 20.00
N GLU A 249 10.94 1.65 20.11
CA GLU A 249 10.12 1.79 21.31
C GLU A 249 10.95 1.33 22.52
N SER A 250 11.20 2.24 23.44
CA SER A 250 11.64 1.96 24.81
C SER A 250 10.44 1.75 25.71
#